data_AF-A0A0G1FPY3-F1
#
_entry.id   AF-A0A0G1FPY3-F1
#
_cell.length_a   1.000
_cell.length_b   1.000
_cell.length_c   1.000
_cell.angle_alpha   90.00
_cell.angle_beta   90.00
_cell.angle_gamma   90.00
#
_symmetry.space_group_name_H-M   'P 1'
#
loop_
_entity.id
_entity.type
_entity.pdbx_description
1 polymer ?
#
loop_
_entity_poly.entity_id
_entity_poly.type
_entity_poly.pdbx_seq_one_letter_code
_entity_poly.pdbx_strand_id
1 'polypeptide(L)'
;MPLPITKRQKQVFDFIKKYIAERGYSPTLEEMKKGLKLSAVSTVYQHINVLIDKGYIKKFDNMARAIEINDTNKKNQSLIKIPLVGTIAAGEPIEAIETPEKLITLSREELPSHGKHYALRVNGNSMIDDGIFDGDIVVIREQQTADNGQTVVAIIDDNQATLKRIYREKNRFRLQPANQTLLPFYRTEVEVRGVVVKIIRELEPAQDQDSELIKLIKTMPPTTNSHRVATSEPNEKAKPFIQWVGGKREMIPQYEEFIPKKFNTYYEPFLGGGAMFFYLQPEKAVLSDNNTELIKSYEGVRDNAEEVIKILKELKSKHSEELYTKVRNLDREISIFHKLNNAEIAARMIYLNQTCFNGLYRVNQKSQFNVPIGSSLNRLICDEHTLRNASKVLKKITIKETDFNTSVNNAQKGDFIYFDPPYYPISVYSDFTRYTKEKFYKEDQIRLKNEIDRLSKIGCKIMLSNSDCEFVRDLYADYNLHKVYSNRSLNCKKDQRGKVSELLITNY
;
A
#
# COMPACT_ATOMS: atom_id res chain seq x y z
N MET A 1 18.56 -25.31 32.71
CA MET A 1 19.56 -26.38 32.55
C MET A 1 18.85 -27.72 32.69
N PRO A 2 19.10 -28.71 31.80
CA PRO A 2 18.48 -30.02 31.94
C PRO A 2 19.00 -30.74 33.20
N LEU A 3 18.15 -31.54 33.83
CA LEU A 3 18.46 -32.22 35.10
C LEU A 3 19.64 -33.19 34.93
N PRO A 4 20.48 -33.44 35.96
CA PRO A 4 21.62 -34.35 35.84
C PRO A 4 21.17 -35.78 35.48
N ILE A 5 21.88 -36.42 34.53
CA ILE A 5 21.62 -37.79 34.07
C ILE A 5 22.65 -38.77 34.62
N THR A 6 22.25 -40.02 34.83
CA THR A 6 23.14 -41.08 35.30
C THR A 6 24.12 -41.51 34.22
N LYS A 7 25.22 -42.19 34.60
CA LYS A 7 26.20 -42.74 33.66
C LYS A 7 25.55 -43.61 32.57
N ARG A 8 24.52 -44.39 32.93
CA ARG A 8 23.78 -45.25 32.01
C ARG A 8 22.85 -44.46 31.07
N GLN A 9 22.16 -43.44 31.58
CA GLN A 9 21.36 -42.52 30.77
C GLN A 9 22.22 -41.74 29.78
N LYS A 10 23.42 -41.33 30.19
CA LYS A 10 24.41 -40.68 29.31
C LYS A 10 24.88 -41.61 28.19
N GLN A 11 25.15 -42.88 28.47
CA GLN A 11 25.49 -43.86 27.44
C GLN A 11 24.38 -44.03 26.39
N VAL A 12 23.11 -44.05 26.82
CA VAL A 12 21.96 -44.11 25.91
C VAL A 12 21.88 -42.85 25.06
N PHE A 13 22.01 -41.67 25.67
CA PHE A 13 22.00 -40.37 24.99
C PHE A 13 23.13 -40.24 23.95
N ASP A 14 24.37 -40.58 24.33
CA ASP A 14 25.55 -40.53 23.46
C ASP A 14 25.42 -41.51 22.29
N PHE A 15 24.81 -42.69 22.51
CA PHE A 15 24.54 -43.65 21.45
C PHE A 15 23.53 -43.10 20.43
N ILE A 16 22.43 -42.50 20.89
CA ILE A 16 21.44 -41.86 19.99
C ILE A 16 22.11 -40.72 19.19
N LYS A 17 22.93 -39.89 19.85
CA LYS A 17 23.68 -38.80 19.22
C LYS A 17 24.64 -39.28 18.15
N LYS A 18 25.40 -40.33 18.43
CA LYS A 18 26.30 -40.95 17.45
C LYS A 18 25.54 -41.55 16.28
N TYR A 19 24.45 -42.28 16.56
CA TYR A 19 23.66 -42.96 15.53
C TYR A 19 23.02 -41.97 14.54
N ILE A 20 22.46 -40.87 15.03
CA ILE A 20 21.89 -39.81 14.18
C ILE A 20 22.99 -39.13 13.36
N ALA A 21 24.14 -38.83 13.96
CA ALA A 21 25.25 -38.17 13.27
C ALA A 21 25.81 -39.03 12.11
N GLU A 22 25.87 -40.35 12.27
CA GLU A 22 26.42 -41.26 11.27
C GLU A 22 25.41 -41.64 10.17
N ARG A 23 24.10 -41.70 10.49
CA ARG A 23 23.09 -42.28 9.59
C ARG A 23 22.00 -41.32 9.13
N GLY A 24 21.93 -40.13 9.72
CA GLY A 24 20.93 -39.11 9.39
C GLY A 24 19.51 -39.40 9.89
N TYR A 25 19.30 -40.46 10.67
CA TYR A 25 18.00 -40.80 11.28
C TYR A 25 18.16 -41.41 12.67
N SER A 26 17.11 -41.35 13.50
CA SER A 26 17.16 -41.86 14.87
C SER A 26 17.04 -43.39 14.96
N PRO A 27 17.69 -44.05 15.94
CA PRO A 27 17.63 -45.49 16.09
C PRO A 27 16.27 -45.96 16.61
N THR A 28 15.91 -47.19 16.30
CA THR A 28 14.77 -47.90 16.89
C THR A 28 15.13 -48.48 18.27
N LEU A 29 14.11 -48.88 19.05
CA LEU A 29 14.33 -49.49 20.37
C LEU A 29 15.15 -50.79 20.30
N GLU A 30 15.00 -51.58 19.24
CA GLU A 30 15.79 -52.80 19.00
C GLU A 30 17.24 -52.50 18.61
N GLU A 31 17.48 -51.49 17.76
CA GLU A 31 18.84 -51.04 17.41
C GLU A 31 19.59 -50.50 18.63
N MET A 32 18.89 -49.77 19.51
CA MET A 32 19.45 -49.30 20.78
C MET A 32 19.75 -50.45 21.75
N LYS A 33 18.84 -51.43 21.88
CA LYS A 33 19.08 -52.62 22.71
C LYS A 33 20.33 -53.36 22.26
N LYS A 34 20.46 -53.63 20.94
CA LYS A 34 21.60 -54.34 20.36
C LYS A 34 22.90 -53.54 20.49
N GLY A 35 22.86 -52.25 20.18
CA GLY A 35 24.03 -51.36 20.22
C GLY A 35 24.57 -51.09 21.62
N LEU A 36 23.69 -51.08 22.63
CA LEU A 36 24.06 -50.87 24.04
C LEU A 36 24.22 -52.16 24.85
N LYS A 37 24.08 -53.32 24.19
CA LYS A 37 24.13 -54.67 24.79
C LYS A 37 23.21 -54.80 26.02
N LEU A 38 21.94 -54.43 25.85
CA LEU A 38 20.93 -54.50 26.90
C LEU A 38 20.11 -55.79 26.82
N SER A 39 19.71 -56.33 27.97
CA SER A 39 18.95 -57.58 28.06
C SER A 39 17.51 -57.44 27.53
N ALA A 40 16.88 -56.27 27.69
CA ALA A 40 15.49 -56.04 27.30
C ALA A 40 15.24 -54.68 26.64
N VAL A 41 14.26 -54.64 25.73
CA VAL A 41 13.78 -53.41 25.07
C VAL A 41 13.13 -52.46 26.08
N SER A 42 12.47 -53.01 27.10
CA SER A 42 11.84 -52.24 28.19
C SER A 42 12.85 -51.38 28.96
N THR A 43 14.09 -51.85 29.15
CA THR A 43 15.16 -51.07 29.80
C THR A 43 15.57 -49.86 28.96
N VAL A 44 15.60 -50.00 27.62
CA VAL A 44 15.86 -48.89 26.70
C VAL A 44 14.72 -47.87 26.80
N TYR A 45 13.47 -48.35 26.79
CA TYR A 45 12.29 -47.52 26.89
C TYR A 45 12.26 -46.71 28.19
N GLN A 46 12.60 -47.32 29.33
CA GLN A 46 12.73 -46.64 30.61
C GLN A 46 13.76 -45.51 30.57
N HIS A 47 14.94 -45.74 29.99
CA HIS A 47 15.97 -44.70 29.88
C HIS A 47 15.55 -43.58 28.94
N ILE A 48 14.83 -43.87 27.86
CA ILE A 48 14.30 -42.86 26.94
C ILE A 48 13.28 -41.97 27.65
N ASN A 49 12.31 -42.54 28.37
CA ASN A 49 11.32 -41.74 29.09
C ASN A 49 11.99 -40.82 30.12
N VAL A 50 12.99 -41.32 30.86
CA VAL A 50 13.74 -40.46 31.79
C VAL A 50 14.54 -39.38 31.07
N LEU A 51 15.08 -39.64 29.87
CA LEU A 51 15.75 -38.60 29.07
C LEU A 51 14.76 -37.57 28.49
N ILE A 52 13.51 -37.97 28.20
CA ILE A 52 12.42 -37.06 27.81
C ILE A 52 12.03 -36.18 29.00
N ASP A 53 11.75 -36.79 30.16
CA ASP A 53 11.36 -36.08 31.39
C ASP A 53 12.43 -35.08 31.83
N LYS A 54 13.71 -35.43 31.64
CA LYS A 54 14.85 -34.56 31.95
C LYS A 54 15.17 -33.55 30.83
N GLY A 55 14.43 -33.57 29.73
CA GLY A 55 14.52 -32.60 28.65
C GLY A 55 15.67 -32.79 27.66
N TYR A 56 16.37 -33.93 27.67
CA TYR A 56 17.50 -34.21 26.77
C TYR A 56 17.06 -34.63 25.37
N ILE A 57 15.89 -35.27 25.25
CA ILE A 57 15.34 -35.73 23.97
C ILE A 57 13.85 -35.41 23.90
N LYS A 58 13.32 -35.25 22.69
CA LYS A 58 11.88 -35.24 22.41
C LYS A 58 11.53 -36.47 21.60
N LYS A 59 10.35 -37.01 21.84
CA LYS A 59 9.78 -38.12 21.07
C LYS A 59 8.42 -37.70 20.55
N PHE A 60 8.16 -37.89 19.27
CA PHE A 60 6.83 -37.72 18.70
C PHE A 60 6.12 -39.09 18.67
N ASP A 61 4.88 -39.15 19.17
CA ASP A 61 4.11 -40.39 19.24
C ASP A 61 3.66 -40.88 17.85
N ASN A 62 3.47 -42.20 17.72
CA ASN A 62 3.01 -42.90 16.51
C ASN A 62 3.93 -42.93 15.28
N MET A 63 5.25 -42.71 15.42
CA MET A 63 6.20 -42.94 14.34
C MET A 63 7.45 -43.72 14.78
N ALA A 64 7.88 -44.69 13.97
CA ALA A 64 9.22 -45.26 14.11
C ALA A 64 10.25 -44.17 13.83
N ARG A 65 11.33 -44.11 14.63
CA ARG A 65 12.45 -43.17 14.46
C ARG A 65 12.10 -41.68 14.72
N ALA A 66 11.22 -41.42 15.68
CA ALA A 66 10.79 -40.08 16.05
C ALA A 66 11.54 -39.45 17.24
N ILE A 67 12.81 -39.81 17.47
CA ILE A 67 13.62 -39.23 18.57
C ILE A 67 14.44 -38.05 18.05
N GLU A 68 14.22 -36.87 18.63
CA GLU A 68 14.98 -35.65 18.38
C GLU A 68 15.85 -35.30 19.62
N ILE A 69 17.11 -34.92 19.40
CA ILE A 69 18.04 -34.57 20.49
C ILE A 69 17.92 -33.07 20.79
N ASN A 70 17.61 -32.73 22.04
CA ASN A 70 17.73 -31.36 22.53
C ASN A 70 19.20 -31.09 22.91
N ASP A 71 20.06 -30.85 21.92
CA ASP A 71 21.47 -30.54 22.16
C ASP A 71 21.61 -29.08 22.63
N THR A 72 21.35 -28.87 23.91
CA THR A 72 21.48 -27.56 24.58
C THR A 72 22.91 -27.00 24.53
N ASN A 73 23.90 -27.81 24.14
CA ASN A 73 25.30 -27.41 24.01
C ASN A 73 25.80 -27.19 22.56
N LYS A 74 24.95 -27.34 21.53
CA LYS A 74 25.32 -26.98 20.13
C LYS A 74 24.73 -25.67 19.61
N LYS A 75 23.80 -25.03 20.34
CA LYS A 75 23.20 -23.72 19.97
C LYS A 75 23.97 -22.49 20.47
N ASN A 76 25.25 -22.64 20.82
CA ASN A 76 26.20 -21.53 20.98
C ASN A 76 27.16 -21.45 19.77
N GLN A 77 26.66 -21.68 18.55
CA GLN A 77 27.26 -21.08 17.36
C GLN A 77 27.02 -19.57 17.46
N SER A 78 27.99 -18.86 18.07
CA SER A 78 28.14 -17.41 18.20
C SER A 78 26.96 -16.59 17.64
N LEU A 79 25.92 -16.44 18.45
CA LEU A 79 24.84 -15.51 18.17
C LEU A 79 25.40 -14.09 18.30
N ILE A 80 25.31 -13.31 17.23
CA ILE A 80 25.72 -11.91 17.21
C ILE A 80 24.46 -11.06 17.35
N LYS A 81 24.50 -10.11 18.27
CA LYS A 81 23.48 -9.07 18.41
C LYS A 81 23.88 -7.87 17.56
N ILE A 82 23.03 -7.53 16.60
CA ILE A 82 23.22 -6.39 15.69
C ILE A 82 22.22 -5.31 16.09
N PRO A 83 22.66 -4.07 16.37
CA PRO A 83 21.74 -2.98 16.68
C PRO A 83 20.93 -2.56 15.45
N LEU A 84 19.62 -2.44 15.59
CA LEU A 84 18.77 -1.72 14.64
C LEU A 84 18.83 -0.23 14.96
N VAL A 85 19.59 0.51 14.17
CA VAL A 85 19.99 1.91 14.47
C VAL A 85 18.93 2.92 14.03
N GLY A 86 18.07 2.55 13.08
CA GLY A 86 17.00 3.44 12.61
C GLY A 86 16.36 2.99 11.31
N THR A 87 15.80 3.96 10.58
CA THR A 87 15.16 3.77 9.28
C THR A 87 15.97 4.48 8.19
N ILE A 88 16.08 3.89 7.01
CA ILE A 88 16.76 4.47 5.85
C ILE A 88 15.81 4.62 4.67
N ALA A 89 15.86 5.80 4.04
CA ALA A 89 15.14 6.05 2.81
C ALA A 89 15.78 5.27 1.66
N ALA A 90 15.00 4.39 1.07
CA ALA A 90 15.24 3.96 -0.30
C ALA A 90 14.90 5.13 -1.24
N GLY A 91 13.98 6.04 -0.95
CA GLY A 91 13.60 7.15 -1.84
C GLY A 91 14.51 8.39 -1.82
N GLU A 92 13.87 9.55 -2.03
CA GLU A 92 14.48 10.85 -1.69
C GLU A 92 14.88 10.88 -0.22
N PRO A 93 15.95 11.61 0.11
CA PRO A 93 16.63 11.40 1.38
C PRO A 93 15.81 12.01 2.53
N ILE A 94 15.71 11.30 3.64
CA ILE A 94 15.04 11.74 4.87
C ILE A 94 16.03 11.60 6.04
N GLU A 95 15.94 12.51 7.00
CA GLU A 95 16.70 12.45 8.26
C GLU A 95 16.60 11.07 8.92
N ALA A 96 17.75 10.49 9.27
CA ALA A 96 17.80 9.23 10.00
C ALA A 96 17.30 9.47 11.44
N ILE A 97 16.11 8.97 11.76
CA ILE A 97 15.56 9.06 13.13
C ILE A 97 16.11 7.88 13.93
N GLU A 98 16.95 8.17 14.93
CA GLU A 98 17.40 7.19 15.93
C GLU A 98 16.19 6.75 16.77
N THR A 99 15.87 5.45 16.73
CA THR A 99 14.81 4.84 17.56
C THR A 99 15.46 3.97 18.64
N PRO A 100 14.90 3.83 19.84
CA PRO A 100 15.52 3.07 20.93
C PRO A 100 15.81 1.61 20.54
N GLU A 101 16.96 1.12 21.01
CA GLU A 101 17.72 -0.05 20.56
C GLU A 101 16.94 -1.39 20.49
N LYS A 102 16.33 -1.70 19.34
CA LYS A 102 15.93 -3.08 19.02
C LYS A 102 17.17 -3.85 18.56
N LEU A 103 17.51 -4.95 19.23
CA LEU A 103 18.64 -5.82 18.83
C LEU A 103 18.14 -6.97 17.95
N ILE A 104 18.78 -7.18 16.80
CA ILE A 104 18.55 -8.32 15.93
C ILE A 104 19.56 -9.41 16.28
N THR A 105 19.09 -10.62 16.52
CA THR A 105 19.98 -11.76 16.83
C THR A 105 20.12 -12.62 15.60
N LEU A 106 21.35 -12.73 15.08
CA LEU A 106 21.71 -13.58 13.94
C LEU A 106 22.78 -14.58 14.33
N SER A 107 22.87 -15.69 13.60
CA SER A 107 24.04 -16.57 13.73
C SER A 107 25.23 -15.97 12.96
N ARG A 108 26.46 -16.20 13.43
CA ARG A 108 27.68 -15.74 12.74
C ARG A 108 27.78 -16.22 11.29
N GLU A 109 27.29 -17.43 11.03
CA GLU A 109 27.31 -18.08 9.71
C GLU A 109 26.42 -17.36 8.69
N GLU A 110 25.45 -16.58 9.16
CA GLU A 110 24.57 -15.77 8.33
C GLU A 110 25.21 -14.46 7.84
N LEU A 111 26.40 -14.10 8.35
CA LEU A 111 27.11 -12.89 7.97
C LEU A 111 28.34 -13.23 7.11
N PRO A 112 28.43 -12.71 5.87
CA PRO A 112 29.51 -13.08 4.95
C PRO A 112 30.90 -12.53 5.34
N SER A 113 31.06 -11.76 6.43
CA SER A 113 32.33 -11.08 6.74
C SER A 113 32.58 -10.77 8.22
N HIS A 114 33.85 -10.64 8.61
CA HIS A 114 34.27 -10.07 9.90
C HIS A 114 34.16 -8.53 9.85
N GLY A 115 33.76 -7.91 10.96
CA GLY A 115 33.54 -6.45 11.03
C GLY A 115 32.37 -6.07 11.93
N LYS A 116 32.25 -4.77 12.23
CA LYS A 116 31.07 -4.21 12.91
C LYS A 116 29.89 -4.19 11.95
N HIS A 117 28.72 -4.56 12.47
CA HIS A 117 27.48 -4.57 11.71
C HIS A 117 26.42 -3.78 12.46
N TYR A 118 25.55 -3.14 11.71
CA TYR A 118 24.33 -2.50 12.20
C TYR A 118 23.20 -2.78 11.22
N ALA A 119 21.96 -2.58 11.64
CA ALA A 119 20.80 -2.79 10.80
C ALA A 119 20.00 -1.50 10.65
N LEU A 120 19.35 -1.34 9.50
CA LEU A 120 18.40 -0.26 9.23
C LEU A 120 17.12 -0.84 8.63
N ARG A 121 15.98 -0.27 9.00
CA ARG A 121 14.69 -0.58 8.35
C ARG A 121 14.56 0.22 7.06
N VAL A 122 14.15 -0.42 5.99
CA VAL A 122 13.97 0.22 4.68
C VAL A 122 12.64 0.94 4.64
N ASN A 123 12.64 2.16 4.12
CA ASN A 123 11.44 2.93 3.80
C ASN A 123 11.48 3.37 2.33
N GLY A 124 10.52 2.88 1.53
CA GLY A 124 10.35 3.19 0.12
C GLY A 124 10.81 2.08 -0.84
N ASN A 125 10.60 2.34 -2.14
CA ASN A 125 10.65 1.32 -3.19
C ASN A 125 11.83 1.46 -4.18
N SER A 126 12.90 2.19 -3.86
CA SER A 126 13.94 2.44 -4.87
C SER A 126 14.89 1.28 -5.16
N MET A 127 14.83 0.24 -4.34
CA MET A 127 15.75 -0.90 -4.39
C MET A 127 15.02 -2.23 -4.66
N ILE A 128 13.81 -2.16 -5.22
CA ILE A 128 12.96 -3.34 -5.47
C ILE A 128 13.57 -4.34 -6.45
N ASP A 129 14.33 -3.88 -7.44
CA ASP A 129 15.02 -4.74 -8.42
C ASP A 129 16.20 -5.49 -7.76
N ASP A 130 16.65 -5.04 -6.58
CA ASP A 130 17.62 -5.73 -5.72
C ASP A 130 16.96 -6.65 -4.69
N GLY A 131 15.63 -6.80 -4.78
CA GLY A 131 14.84 -7.59 -3.83
C GLY A 131 14.69 -6.96 -2.45
N ILE A 132 14.99 -5.66 -2.32
CA ILE A 132 14.86 -4.86 -1.10
C ILE A 132 13.55 -4.07 -1.19
N PHE A 133 12.56 -4.45 -0.38
CA PHE A 133 11.23 -3.84 -0.39
C PHE A 133 11.00 -2.95 0.83
N ASP A 134 9.98 -2.09 0.74
CA ASP A 134 9.53 -1.28 1.87
C ASP A 134 9.26 -2.16 3.11
N GLY A 135 9.78 -1.75 4.26
CA GLY A 135 9.65 -2.46 5.52
C GLY A 135 10.68 -3.57 5.78
N ASP A 136 11.46 -4.01 4.78
CA ASP A 136 12.56 -4.96 4.97
C ASP A 136 13.61 -4.41 5.94
N ILE A 137 14.36 -5.29 6.61
CA ILE A 137 15.53 -4.89 7.40
C ILE A 137 16.79 -5.25 6.63
N VAL A 138 17.64 -4.26 6.38
CA VAL A 138 18.96 -4.48 5.78
C VAL A 138 20.02 -4.51 6.87
N VAL A 139 20.89 -5.51 6.82
CA VAL A 139 22.09 -5.60 7.66
C VAL A 139 23.25 -5.01 6.88
N ILE A 140 23.92 -4.05 7.49
CA ILE A 140 25.01 -3.28 6.91
C ILE A 140 26.29 -3.61 7.63
N ARG A 141 27.36 -3.86 6.87
CA ARG A 141 28.73 -3.91 7.38
C ARG A 141 29.29 -2.49 7.37
N GLU A 142 29.70 -2.01 8.53
CA GLU A 142 30.26 -0.65 8.70
C GLU A 142 31.62 -0.56 8.00
N GLN A 143 31.72 0.33 7.02
CA GLN A 143 32.94 0.58 6.23
C GLN A 143 32.83 1.92 5.49
N GLN A 144 33.98 2.51 5.16
CA GLN A 144 34.07 3.83 4.51
C GLN A 144 34.23 3.79 2.99
N THR A 145 34.37 2.61 2.41
CA THR A 145 34.60 2.41 0.97
C THR A 145 33.63 1.36 0.43
N ALA A 146 33.37 1.35 -0.87
CA ALA A 146 32.57 0.34 -1.53
C ALA A 146 33.01 0.15 -2.99
N ASP A 147 32.83 -1.05 -3.51
CA ASP A 147 33.08 -1.38 -4.91
C ASP A 147 31.90 -0.97 -5.79
N ASN A 148 32.17 -0.72 -7.07
CA ASN A 148 31.14 -0.35 -8.03
C ASN A 148 30.05 -1.44 -8.13
N GLY A 149 28.79 -1.02 -8.05
CA GLY A 149 27.62 -1.89 -8.10
C GLY A 149 27.15 -2.40 -6.74
N GLN A 150 27.91 -2.19 -5.65
CA GLN A 150 27.46 -2.55 -4.30
C GLN A 150 26.35 -1.60 -3.83
N THR A 151 25.39 -2.17 -3.09
CA THR A 151 24.34 -1.40 -2.40
C THR A 151 24.88 -0.86 -1.09
N VAL A 152 24.89 0.46 -0.95
CA VAL A 152 25.53 1.19 0.15
C VAL A 152 24.56 2.10 0.89
N VAL A 153 24.89 2.35 2.16
CA VAL A 153 24.39 3.52 2.90
C VAL A 153 25.28 4.70 2.52
N ALA A 154 24.74 5.63 1.74
CA ALA A 154 25.42 6.84 1.29
C ALA A 154 24.86 8.06 2.05
N ILE A 155 25.75 8.87 2.61
CA ILE A 155 25.45 10.21 3.12
C ILE A 155 25.84 11.22 2.04
N ILE A 156 24.94 12.14 1.76
CA ILE A 156 25.10 13.23 0.79
C ILE A 156 25.08 14.59 1.51
N ASP A 157 25.39 15.67 0.77
CA ASP A 157 25.69 17.03 1.26
C ASP A 157 24.70 17.61 2.32
N ASP A 158 23.43 17.19 2.31
CA ASP A 158 22.42 17.62 3.28
C ASP A 158 22.38 16.76 4.57
N ASN A 159 23.41 15.96 4.81
CA ASN A 159 23.51 14.99 5.92
C ASN A 159 22.41 13.91 5.90
N GLN A 160 21.80 13.68 4.75
CA GLN A 160 20.73 12.73 4.57
C GLN A 160 21.27 11.37 4.11
N ALA A 161 20.76 10.29 4.72
CA ALA A 161 21.16 8.92 4.39
C ALA A 161 20.23 8.30 3.35
N THR A 162 20.82 7.66 2.32
CA THR A 162 20.06 6.92 1.30
C THR A 162 20.67 5.55 1.02
N LEU A 163 19.82 4.61 0.58
CA LEU A 163 20.23 3.29 0.11
C LEU A 163 20.26 3.27 -1.43
N LYS A 164 21.44 3.04 -2.03
CA LYS A 164 21.65 3.04 -3.49
C LYS A 164 22.80 2.13 -3.91
N ARG A 165 22.82 1.71 -5.18
CA ARG A 165 24.03 1.15 -5.80
C ARG A 165 25.00 2.27 -6.12
N ILE A 166 26.25 2.19 -5.66
CA ILE A 166 27.27 3.20 -5.93
C ILE A 166 28.13 2.84 -7.14
N TYR A 167 28.44 3.83 -7.97
CA TYR A 167 29.43 3.72 -9.05
C TYR A 167 30.34 4.94 -9.04
N ARG A 168 31.64 4.71 -8.92
CA ARG A 168 32.67 5.73 -9.05
C ARG A 168 32.97 5.99 -10.53
N GLU A 169 32.72 7.21 -10.97
CA GLU A 169 33.05 7.72 -12.30
C GLU A 169 34.23 8.71 -12.18
N LYS A 170 34.84 9.13 -13.31
CA LYS A 170 36.11 9.90 -13.30
C LYS A 170 36.12 11.12 -12.37
N ASN A 171 35.02 11.89 -12.31
CA ASN A 171 34.92 13.13 -11.54
C ASN A 171 33.69 13.19 -10.61
N ARG A 172 33.00 12.07 -10.38
CA ARG A 172 31.75 12.03 -9.61
C ARG A 172 31.38 10.60 -9.20
N PHE A 173 30.45 10.48 -8.28
CA PHE A 173 29.76 9.26 -7.93
C PHE A 173 28.35 9.26 -8.54
N ARG A 174 27.95 8.12 -9.09
CA ARG A 174 26.58 7.82 -9.49
C ARG A 174 25.94 6.93 -8.42
N LEU A 175 24.89 7.42 -7.79
CA LEU A 175 24.03 6.69 -6.87
C LEU A 175 22.79 6.21 -7.64
N GLN A 176 22.80 4.94 -8.01
CA GLN A 176 21.81 4.32 -8.87
C GLN A 176 20.73 3.63 -8.01
N PRO A 177 19.44 4.00 -8.14
CA PRO A 177 18.35 3.18 -7.61
C PRO A 177 18.29 1.85 -8.36
N ALA A 178 17.95 0.77 -7.66
CA ALA A 178 17.52 -0.49 -8.26
C ALA A 178 15.99 -0.49 -8.38
N ASN A 179 15.50 0.46 -9.18
CA ASN A 179 14.11 0.59 -9.59
C ASN A 179 14.08 1.33 -10.94
N GLN A 180 13.55 0.69 -11.97
CA GLN A 180 13.50 1.21 -13.34
C GLN A 180 12.72 2.53 -13.49
N THR A 181 11.82 2.86 -12.57
CA THR A 181 11.01 4.09 -12.63
C THR A 181 11.72 5.31 -12.01
N LEU A 182 12.89 5.13 -11.40
CA LEU A 182 13.62 6.19 -10.69
C LEU A 182 14.93 6.54 -11.41
N LEU A 183 15.24 7.84 -11.45
CA LEU A 183 16.46 8.35 -12.08
C LEU A 183 17.69 8.26 -11.16
N PRO A 184 18.90 8.10 -11.71
CA PRO A 184 20.14 8.09 -10.92
C PRO A 184 20.50 9.48 -10.39
N PHE A 185 21.11 9.52 -9.21
CA PHE A 185 21.67 10.75 -8.64
C PHE A 185 23.18 10.81 -8.90
N TYR A 186 23.68 12.02 -9.14
CA TYR A 186 25.11 12.26 -9.35
C TYR A 186 25.62 13.26 -8.31
N ARG A 187 26.74 12.96 -7.66
CA ARG A 187 27.38 13.82 -6.67
C ARG A 187 28.89 13.82 -6.83
N THR A 188 29.53 14.96 -6.57
CA THR A 188 30.99 15.07 -6.59
C THR A 188 31.61 14.32 -5.42
N GLU A 189 30.95 14.34 -4.26
CA GLU A 189 31.37 13.66 -3.04
C GLU A 189 30.23 12.82 -2.46
N VAL A 190 30.58 11.66 -1.91
CA VAL A 190 29.65 10.76 -1.21
C VAL A 190 30.40 10.13 -0.05
N GLU A 191 29.85 10.21 1.15
CA GLU A 191 30.36 9.45 2.29
C GLU A 191 29.65 8.10 2.36
N VAL A 192 30.43 7.00 2.28
CA VAL A 192 29.90 5.65 2.49
C VAL A 192 29.97 5.32 3.98
N ARG A 193 28.84 4.95 4.58
CA ARG A 193 28.76 4.49 5.99
C ARG A 193 28.73 2.97 6.12
N GLY A 194 28.42 2.27 5.04
CA GLY A 194 28.54 0.82 4.99
C GLY A 194 27.93 0.18 3.74
N VAL A 195 28.13 -1.14 3.62
CA VAL A 195 27.64 -1.96 2.49
C VAL A 195 26.60 -2.96 3.01
N VAL A 196 25.50 -3.13 2.27
CA VAL A 196 24.47 -4.13 2.59
C VAL A 196 25.02 -5.54 2.38
N VAL A 197 24.93 -6.38 3.41
CA VAL A 197 25.43 -7.77 3.39
C VAL A 197 24.34 -8.82 3.56
N LYS A 198 23.18 -8.45 4.11
CA LYS A 198 22.04 -9.35 4.27
C LYS A 198 20.72 -8.57 4.28
N ILE A 199 19.68 -9.18 3.75
CA ILE A 199 18.30 -8.71 3.86
C ILE A 199 17.58 -9.67 4.80
N ILE A 200 16.89 -9.12 5.79
CA ILE A 200 16.03 -9.86 6.72
C ILE A 200 14.61 -9.42 6.45
N ARG A 201 13.79 -10.38 6.05
CA ARG A 201 12.35 -10.21 6.00
C ARG A 201 11.76 -10.86 7.24
N GLU A 202 11.12 -10.06 8.09
CA GLU A 202 10.23 -10.60 9.12
C GLU A 202 9.01 -11.19 8.38
N LEU A 203 9.11 -12.46 7.96
CA LEU A 203 7.95 -13.23 7.57
C LEU A 203 7.16 -13.47 8.84
N GLU A 204 6.01 -12.81 9.00
CA GLU A 204 5.11 -13.15 10.08
C GLU A 204 4.73 -14.63 9.96
N PRO A 205 4.91 -15.45 11.01
CA PRO A 205 4.46 -16.83 10.99
C PRO A 205 2.96 -16.83 10.74
N ALA A 206 2.49 -17.77 9.92
CA ALA A 206 1.07 -17.94 9.59
C ALA A 206 0.27 -18.38 10.83
N GLN A 207 -0.04 -17.44 11.72
CA GLN A 207 -1.03 -17.55 12.79
C GLN A 207 -1.76 -16.19 12.88
N ASP A 208 -3.06 -16.26 12.60
CA ASP A 208 -4.01 -15.19 12.21
C ASP A 208 -3.74 -14.49 10.86
N GLN A 209 -4.32 -15.06 9.79
CA GLN A 209 -4.36 -14.51 8.43
C GLN A 209 -5.21 -13.23 8.28
N ASP A 210 -5.88 -12.78 9.33
CA ASP A 210 -6.71 -11.58 9.24
C ASP A 210 -5.85 -10.33 9.17
N SER A 211 -6.18 -9.42 8.26
CA SER A 211 -5.61 -8.07 8.29
C SER A 211 -6.04 -7.33 9.57
N GLU A 212 -5.34 -6.25 9.89
CA GLU A 212 -5.71 -5.38 11.01
C GLU A 212 -7.12 -4.80 10.88
N LEU A 213 -7.63 -4.57 9.66
CA LEU A 213 -9.03 -4.16 9.46
C LEU A 213 -9.99 -5.27 9.90
N ILE A 214 -9.72 -6.52 9.50
CA ILE A 214 -10.56 -7.66 9.87
C ILE A 214 -10.47 -7.95 11.37
N LYS A 215 -9.27 -7.92 11.96
CA LYS A 215 -9.08 -8.04 13.42
C LYS A 215 -9.88 -6.95 14.15
N LEU A 216 -9.75 -5.70 13.73
CA LEU A 216 -10.50 -4.57 14.28
C LEU A 216 -12.01 -4.84 14.23
N ILE A 217 -12.54 -5.22 13.06
CA ILE A 217 -13.95 -5.56 12.88
C ILE A 217 -14.39 -6.69 13.83
N LYS A 218 -13.56 -7.71 14.06
CA LYS A 218 -13.89 -8.82 14.96
C LYS A 218 -13.98 -8.39 16.44
N THR A 219 -13.22 -7.38 16.85
CA THR A 219 -13.23 -6.87 18.23
C THR A 219 -14.46 -6.03 18.58
N MET A 220 -15.20 -5.52 17.57
CA MET A 220 -16.33 -4.62 17.79
C MET A 220 -17.64 -5.37 17.97
N PRO A 221 -18.49 -5.00 18.95
CA PRO A 221 -19.79 -5.62 19.14
C PRO A 221 -20.76 -5.22 18.01
N PRO A 222 -21.75 -6.07 17.68
CA PRO A 222 -22.83 -5.71 16.77
C PRO A 222 -23.66 -4.55 17.35
N THR A 223 -24.25 -3.75 16.47
CA THR A 223 -25.00 -2.54 16.85
C THR A 223 -26.43 -2.58 16.32
N THR A 224 -27.36 -2.00 17.08
CA THR A 224 -28.77 -1.83 16.67
C THR A 224 -29.00 -0.57 15.83
N ASN A 225 -27.98 0.30 15.68
CA ASN A 225 -28.06 1.52 14.87
C ASN A 225 -28.06 1.25 13.35
N SER A 226 -27.90 -0.01 12.91
CA SER A 226 -27.82 -0.40 11.50
C SER A 226 -29.17 -0.48 10.77
N HIS A 227 -30.29 -0.11 11.41
CA HIS A 227 -31.65 -0.47 10.95
C HIS A 227 -32.32 0.51 9.98
N ARG A 228 -31.63 1.52 9.43
CA ARG A 228 -32.20 2.27 8.28
C ARG A 228 -31.88 1.56 6.97
N VAL A 229 -32.89 0.83 6.50
CA VAL A 229 -32.92 0.10 5.24
C VAL A 229 -33.13 1.10 4.10
N ALA A 230 -32.11 1.89 3.77
CA ALA A 230 -32.05 2.33 2.38
C ALA A 230 -31.93 1.03 1.56
N THR A 231 -32.90 0.73 0.71
CA THR A 231 -32.86 -0.43 -0.17
C THR A 231 -32.15 -0.03 -1.45
N SER A 232 -31.18 -0.83 -1.90
CA SER A 232 -30.69 -0.67 -3.27
C SER A 232 -31.82 -1.10 -4.20
N GLU A 233 -32.42 -0.17 -4.94
CA GLU A 233 -33.24 -0.57 -6.08
C GLU A 233 -32.33 -1.28 -7.09
N PRO A 234 -32.75 -2.44 -7.65
CA PRO A 234 -31.98 -3.11 -8.69
C PRO A 234 -31.95 -2.23 -9.94
N ASN A 235 -30.90 -1.42 -10.05
CA ASN A 235 -30.62 -0.64 -11.24
C ASN A 235 -29.63 -1.43 -12.11
N GLU A 236 -30.00 -1.71 -13.36
CA GLU A 236 -29.14 -2.45 -14.29
C GLU A 236 -27.89 -1.66 -14.69
N LYS A 237 -27.95 -0.32 -14.69
CA LYS A 237 -26.84 0.52 -15.16
C LYS A 237 -25.84 0.79 -14.03
N ALA A 238 -24.55 0.54 -14.31
CA ALA A 238 -23.47 0.87 -13.39
C ALA A 238 -23.43 2.39 -13.09
N LYS A 239 -23.13 2.75 -11.83
CA LYS A 239 -23.06 4.13 -11.34
C LYS A 239 -21.87 4.29 -10.38
N PRO A 240 -21.41 5.53 -10.11
CA PRO A 240 -20.40 5.79 -9.08
C PRO A 240 -20.76 5.15 -7.74
N PHE A 241 -19.79 4.48 -7.11
CA PHE A 241 -19.94 3.84 -5.79
C PHE A 241 -19.37 4.69 -4.62
N ILE A 242 -18.71 5.79 -4.95
CA ILE A 242 -18.22 6.80 -4.00
C ILE A 242 -18.74 8.17 -4.38
N GLN A 243 -19.04 8.98 -3.37
CA GLN A 243 -19.28 10.39 -3.55
C GLN A 243 -17.94 11.13 -3.58
N TRP A 244 -17.72 11.92 -4.63
CA TRP A 244 -16.48 12.67 -4.81
C TRP A 244 -16.75 14.17 -4.87
N VAL A 245 -15.81 14.95 -4.35
CA VAL A 245 -15.88 16.41 -4.44
C VAL A 245 -15.78 16.81 -5.91
N GLY A 246 -16.69 17.66 -6.37
CA GLY A 246 -16.73 18.06 -7.78
C GLY A 246 -17.42 17.05 -8.69
N GLY A 247 -18.02 15.97 -8.16
CA GLY A 247 -18.70 14.95 -8.94
C GLY A 247 -19.75 15.53 -9.90
N LYS A 248 -19.57 15.27 -11.20
CA LYS A 248 -20.34 15.91 -12.29
C LYS A 248 -21.70 15.30 -12.57
N ARG A 249 -22.22 14.43 -11.70
CA ARG A 249 -23.48 13.71 -11.95
C ARG A 249 -24.66 14.63 -12.24
N GLU A 250 -24.74 15.76 -11.55
CA GLU A 250 -25.79 16.78 -11.76
C GLU A 250 -25.56 17.64 -13.02
N MET A 251 -24.32 17.68 -13.51
CA MET A 251 -23.90 18.47 -14.67
C MET A 251 -24.02 17.69 -15.98
N ILE A 252 -23.99 16.36 -15.94
CA ILE A 252 -24.06 15.48 -17.11
C ILE A 252 -25.18 15.83 -18.10
N PRO A 253 -26.43 16.14 -17.68
CA PRO A 253 -27.48 16.53 -18.63
C PRO A 253 -27.14 17.78 -19.46
N GLN A 254 -26.34 18.71 -18.90
CA GLN A 254 -25.84 19.88 -19.64
C GLN A 254 -24.62 19.53 -20.50
N TYR A 255 -23.90 18.44 -20.20
CA TYR A 255 -22.72 18.04 -20.96
C TYR A 255 -23.09 17.19 -22.19
N GLU A 256 -24.26 16.55 -22.16
CA GLU A 256 -24.71 15.58 -23.18
C GLU A 256 -24.62 16.11 -24.61
N GLU A 257 -24.98 17.38 -24.84
CA GLU A 257 -24.90 17.98 -26.17
C GLU A 257 -23.47 18.17 -26.70
N PHE A 258 -22.49 18.26 -25.79
CA PHE A 258 -21.08 18.47 -26.11
C PHE A 258 -20.29 17.17 -26.17
N ILE A 259 -20.83 16.04 -25.69
CA ILE A 259 -20.15 14.74 -25.74
C ILE A 259 -20.07 14.28 -27.21
N PRO A 260 -18.89 13.85 -27.70
CA PRO A 260 -18.75 13.44 -29.08
C PRO A 260 -19.51 12.13 -29.35
N LYS A 261 -20.40 12.15 -30.35
CA LYS A 261 -21.23 10.98 -30.73
C LYS A 261 -20.43 9.74 -31.16
N LYS A 262 -19.18 9.93 -31.62
CA LYS A 262 -18.27 8.87 -32.04
C LYS A 262 -16.85 9.20 -31.55
N PHE A 263 -16.21 8.23 -30.93
CA PHE A 263 -14.82 8.26 -30.50
C PHE A 263 -14.27 6.83 -30.43
N ASN A 264 -12.94 6.71 -30.40
CA ASN A 264 -12.23 5.45 -30.31
C ASN A 264 -12.11 5.02 -28.83
N THR A 265 -11.04 5.42 -28.16
CA THR A 265 -10.81 5.15 -26.73
C THR A 265 -11.19 6.37 -25.89
N TYR A 266 -11.80 6.12 -24.74
CA TYR A 266 -12.10 7.15 -23.75
C TYR A 266 -10.97 7.27 -22.72
N TYR A 267 -10.58 8.50 -22.36
CA TYR A 267 -9.64 8.77 -21.29
C TYR A 267 -10.27 9.71 -20.26
N GLU A 268 -10.08 9.40 -18.98
CA GLU A 268 -10.47 10.28 -17.86
C GLU A 268 -9.26 10.42 -16.91
N PRO A 269 -8.38 11.42 -17.16
CA PRO A 269 -7.12 11.56 -16.42
C PRO A 269 -7.25 12.01 -14.96
N PHE A 270 -8.42 12.55 -14.62
CA PHE A 270 -8.83 12.99 -13.29
C PHE A 270 -10.12 12.25 -12.91
N LEU A 271 -10.01 10.96 -12.62
CA LEU A 271 -11.14 10.07 -12.43
C LEU A 271 -12.10 10.56 -11.35
N GLY A 272 -11.57 10.91 -10.16
CA GLY A 272 -12.41 11.23 -9.01
C GLY A 272 -13.52 10.18 -8.77
N GLY A 273 -14.79 10.61 -8.85
CA GLY A 273 -15.94 9.71 -8.72
C GLY A 273 -16.33 8.95 -10.00
N GLY A 274 -15.69 9.22 -11.13
CA GLY A 274 -15.95 8.58 -12.43
C GLY A 274 -17.34 8.85 -13.00
N ALA A 275 -17.93 10.00 -12.69
CA ALA A 275 -19.30 10.30 -13.09
C ALA A 275 -19.50 10.23 -14.62
N MET A 276 -18.53 10.74 -15.38
CA MET A 276 -18.56 10.71 -16.84
C MET A 276 -18.38 9.28 -17.37
N PHE A 277 -17.36 8.56 -16.90
CA PHE A 277 -17.16 7.14 -17.23
C PHE A 277 -18.42 6.29 -17.00
N PHE A 278 -19.05 6.37 -15.83
CA PHE A 278 -20.23 5.56 -15.51
C PHE A 278 -21.48 5.96 -16.31
N TYR A 279 -21.55 7.20 -16.80
CA TYR A 279 -22.61 7.62 -17.70
C TYR A 279 -22.42 7.08 -19.12
N LEU A 280 -21.19 7.19 -19.64
CA LEU A 280 -20.81 6.76 -21.00
C LEU A 280 -20.70 5.23 -21.15
N GLN A 281 -20.09 4.56 -20.18
CA GLN A 281 -19.73 3.13 -20.20
C GLN A 281 -19.10 2.68 -21.52
N PRO A 282 -18.03 3.34 -21.97
CA PRO A 282 -17.36 3.01 -23.22
C PRO A 282 -16.77 1.60 -23.19
N GLU A 283 -16.67 0.96 -24.36
CA GLU A 283 -16.06 -0.36 -24.48
C GLU A 283 -14.55 -0.35 -24.18
N LYS A 284 -13.88 0.76 -24.50
CA LYS A 284 -12.45 0.97 -24.27
C LYS A 284 -12.24 2.27 -23.49
N ALA A 285 -11.62 2.16 -22.32
CA ALA A 285 -11.23 3.32 -21.53
C ALA A 285 -9.92 3.16 -20.79
N VAL A 286 -9.28 4.30 -20.52
CA VAL A 286 -8.17 4.47 -19.59
C VAL A 286 -8.58 5.49 -18.53
N LEU A 287 -8.74 5.01 -17.29
CA LEU A 287 -9.09 5.83 -16.14
C LEU A 287 -7.83 6.04 -15.30
N SER A 288 -7.57 7.27 -14.85
CA SER A 288 -6.46 7.52 -13.94
C SER A 288 -6.76 8.61 -12.94
N ASP A 289 -6.00 8.62 -11.87
CA ASP A 289 -5.98 9.64 -10.84
C ASP A 289 -4.63 9.58 -10.13
N ASN A 290 -4.23 10.68 -9.49
CA ASN A 290 -3.03 10.70 -8.67
C ASN A 290 -3.28 10.16 -7.25
N ASN A 291 -4.55 10.02 -6.84
CA ASN A 291 -4.90 9.52 -5.53
C ASN A 291 -4.78 7.98 -5.46
N THR A 292 -3.74 7.50 -4.78
CA THR A 292 -3.48 6.07 -4.56
C THR A 292 -4.64 5.32 -3.91
N GLU A 293 -5.27 5.87 -2.86
CA GLU A 293 -6.37 5.21 -2.14
C GLU A 293 -7.59 5.06 -3.05
N LEU A 294 -7.87 6.08 -3.87
CA LEU A 294 -8.93 6.07 -4.86
C LEU A 294 -8.69 4.96 -5.88
N ILE A 295 -7.52 4.94 -6.52
CA ILE A 295 -7.20 3.95 -7.55
C ILE A 295 -7.26 2.53 -6.99
N LYS A 296 -6.65 2.27 -5.84
CA LYS A 296 -6.73 0.97 -5.15
C LYS A 296 -8.17 0.59 -4.82
N SER A 297 -9.02 1.56 -4.48
CA SER A 297 -10.45 1.31 -4.24
C SER A 297 -11.20 0.90 -5.51
N TYR A 298 -10.93 1.56 -6.64
CA TYR A 298 -11.47 1.17 -7.94
C TYR A 298 -11.00 -0.23 -8.37
N GLU A 299 -9.72 -0.55 -8.16
CA GLU A 299 -9.17 -1.88 -8.43
C GLU A 299 -9.77 -2.94 -7.50
N GLY A 300 -9.94 -2.64 -6.21
CA GLY A 300 -10.59 -3.54 -5.25
C GLY A 300 -12.04 -3.86 -5.65
N VAL A 301 -12.80 -2.87 -6.11
CA VAL A 301 -14.15 -3.10 -6.66
C VAL A 301 -14.10 -3.84 -8.00
N ARG A 302 -13.14 -3.54 -8.87
CA ARG A 302 -12.96 -4.24 -10.16
C ARG A 302 -12.69 -5.73 -9.93
N ASP A 303 -11.74 -6.07 -9.08
CA ASP A 303 -11.16 -7.41 -9.00
C ASP A 303 -11.78 -8.26 -7.88
N ASN A 304 -12.19 -7.63 -6.78
CA ASN A 304 -12.58 -8.29 -5.53
C ASN A 304 -13.95 -7.83 -4.98
N ALA A 305 -14.91 -7.48 -5.85
CA ALA A 305 -16.22 -6.92 -5.45
C ALA A 305 -16.95 -7.70 -4.34
N GLU A 306 -16.92 -9.03 -4.38
CA GLU A 306 -17.59 -9.88 -3.37
C GLU A 306 -16.94 -9.77 -1.99
N GLU A 307 -15.61 -9.65 -1.95
CA GLU A 307 -14.85 -9.45 -0.72
C GLU A 307 -15.12 -8.07 -0.15
N VAL A 308 -15.13 -7.03 -1.00
CA VAL A 308 -15.53 -5.67 -0.61
C VAL A 308 -16.93 -5.67 0.02
N ILE A 309 -17.90 -6.31 -0.63
CA ILE A 309 -19.28 -6.45 -0.13
C ILE A 309 -19.31 -7.16 1.22
N LYS A 310 -18.56 -8.25 1.37
CA LYS A 310 -18.47 -9.01 2.63
C LYS A 310 -17.95 -8.11 3.77
N ILE A 311 -16.86 -7.37 3.54
CA ILE A 311 -16.27 -6.47 4.54
C ILE A 311 -17.24 -5.33 4.88
N LEU A 312 -17.89 -4.73 3.88
CA LEU A 312 -18.87 -3.66 4.10
C LEU A 312 -20.10 -4.12 4.89
N LYS A 313 -20.56 -5.37 4.71
CA LYS A 313 -21.64 -5.95 5.53
C LYS A 313 -21.25 -6.07 7.00
N GLU A 314 -20.02 -6.51 7.28
CA GLU A 314 -19.49 -6.57 8.64
C GLU A 314 -19.32 -5.17 9.26
N LEU A 315 -18.78 -4.21 8.50
CA LEU A 315 -18.66 -2.82 8.94
C LEU A 315 -20.05 -2.20 9.22
N LYS A 316 -21.05 -2.53 8.40
CA LYS A 316 -22.44 -2.08 8.58
C LYS A 316 -23.06 -2.65 9.85
N SER A 317 -22.89 -3.94 10.13
CA SER A 317 -23.51 -4.58 11.32
C SER A 317 -22.92 -4.06 12.64
N LYS A 318 -21.68 -3.55 12.61
CA LYS A 318 -20.94 -3.07 13.78
C LYS A 318 -20.76 -1.55 13.80
N HIS A 319 -21.47 -0.81 12.95
CA HIS A 319 -21.27 0.63 12.80
C HIS A 319 -21.55 1.41 14.10
N SER A 320 -20.53 2.09 14.59
CA SER A 320 -20.57 2.98 15.75
C SER A 320 -19.57 4.12 15.57
N GLU A 321 -19.69 5.17 16.39
CA GLU A 321 -18.69 6.25 16.42
C GLU A 321 -17.28 5.74 16.75
N GLU A 322 -17.20 4.74 17.63
CA GLU A 322 -15.94 4.08 17.98
C GLU A 322 -15.34 3.33 16.78
N LEU A 323 -16.14 2.48 16.09
CA LEU A 323 -15.66 1.77 14.90
C LEU A 323 -15.25 2.75 13.82
N TYR A 324 -16.07 3.78 13.57
CA TYR A 324 -15.76 4.83 12.60
C TYR A 324 -14.41 5.48 12.90
N THR A 325 -14.17 5.85 14.16
CA THR A 325 -12.92 6.49 14.57
C THR A 325 -11.73 5.57 14.40
N LYS A 326 -11.85 4.29 14.77
CA LYS A 326 -10.77 3.29 14.60
C LYS A 326 -10.47 3.05 13.11
N VAL A 327 -11.48 2.80 12.28
CA VAL A 327 -11.33 2.60 10.82
C VAL A 327 -10.74 3.84 10.15
N ARG A 328 -11.20 5.04 10.53
CA ARG A 328 -10.65 6.30 10.04
C ARG A 328 -9.17 6.42 10.38
N ASN A 329 -8.77 6.08 11.59
CA ASN A 329 -7.40 6.27 12.06
C ASN A 329 -6.41 5.21 11.53
N LEU A 330 -6.85 4.20 10.76
CA LEU A 330 -5.94 3.21 10.17
C LEU A 330 -4.84 3.84 9.30
N ASP A 331 -5.11 4.97 8.63
CA ASP A 331 -4.14 5.70 7.81
C ASP A 331 -3.09 6.49 8.63
N ARG A 332 -3.21 6.50 9.95
CA ARG A 332 -2.22 7.13 10.84
C ARG A 332 -1.04 6.21 11.14
N GLU A 333 -1.24 4.90 11.00
CA GLU A 333 -0.23 3.87 11.18
C GLU A 333 0.15 3.29 9.82
N ILE A 334 1.13 3.92 9.17
CA ILE A 334 1.51 3.61 7.78
C ILE A 334 1.83 2.12 7.57
N SER A 335 2.46 1.48 8.57
CA SER A 335 2.82 0.06 8.56
C SER A 335 1.61 -0.88 8.56
N ILE A 336 0.48 -0.42 9.10
CA ILE A 336 -0.78 -1.16 9.07
C ILE A 336 -1.51 -0.86 7.77
N PHE A 337 -1.60 0.42 7.39
CA PHE A 337 -2.33 0.83 6.21
C PHE A 337 -1.75 0.23 4.91
N HIS A 338 -0.42 0.13 4.80
CA HIS A 338 0.26 -0.48 3.65
C HIS A 338 0.08 -1.99 3.55
N LYS A 339 -0.31 -2.67 4.64
CA LYS A 339 -0.60 -4.11 4.64
C LYS A 339 -2.03 -4.42 4.17
N LEU A 340 -2.92 -3.43 4.08
CA LEU A 340 -4.28 -3.65 3.60
C LEU A 340 -4.27 -3.99 2.11
N ASN A 341 -5.05 -5.00 1.75
CA ASN A 341 -5.26 -5.36 0.35
C ASN A 341 -6.23 -4.37 -0.33
N ASN A 342 -6.35 -4.42 -1.66
CA ASN A 342 -7.20 -3.49 -2.41
C ASN A 342 -8.70 -3.60 -2.03
N ALA A 343 -9.20 -4.78 -1.67
CA ALA A 343 -10.58 -4.96 -1.24
C ALA A 343 -10.85 -4.30 0.11
N GLU A 344 -9.89 -4.39 1.04
CA GLU A 344 -9.94 -3.76 2.36
C GLU A 344 -9.85 -2.24 2.26
N ILE A 345 -8.97 -1.72 1.39
CA ILE A 345 -8.88 -0.30 1.07
C ILE A 345 -10.20 0.22 0.49
N ALA A 346 -10.76 -0.49 -0.50
CA ALA A 346 -12.05 -0.16 -1.09
C ALA A 346 -13.17 -0.14 -0.04
N ALA A 347 -13.26 -1.18 0.79
CA ALA A 347 -14.27 -1.28 1.83
C ALA A 347 -14.13 -0.17 2.89
N ARG A 348 -12.90 0.13 3.32
CA ARG A 348 -12.62 1.26 4.22
C ARG A 348 -13.08 2.58 3.61
N MET A 349 -12.67 2.86 2.37
CA MET A 349 -12.96 4.13 1.70
C MET A 349 -14.47 4.32 1.51
N ILE A 350 -15.17 3.29 1.02
CA ILE A 350 -16.63 3.31 0.85
C ILE A 350 -17.30 3.51 2.21
N TYR A 351 -16.92 2.74 3.24
CA TYR A 351 -17.50 2.88 4.58
C TYR A 351 -17.35 4.31 5.11
N LEU A 352 -16.15 4.89 5.06
CA LEU A 352 -15.92 6.26 5.50
C LEU A 352 -16.72 7.26 4.67
N ASN A 353 -16.75 7.10 3.35
CA ASN A 353 -17.50 7.98 2.46
C ASN A 353 -19.01 7.94 2.75
N GLN A 354 -19.59 6.77 2.98
CA GLN A 354 -21.02 6.64 3.22
C GLN A 354 -21.43 7.11 4.62
N THR A 355 -20.52 7.05 5.61
CA THR A 355 -20.81 7.35 7.03
C THR A 355 -20.29 8.70 7.53
N CYS A 356 -19.39 9.37 6.80
CA CYS A 356 -18.85 10.67 7.19
C CYS A 356 -19.81 11.84 6.86
N PHE A 357 -19.51 13.01 7.44
CA PHE A 357 -20.22 14.25 7.16
C PHE A 357 -20.25 14.56 5.65
N ASN A 358 -21.47 14.64 5.09
CA ASN A 358 -21.74 14.93 3.68
C ASN A 358 -21.08 14.03 2.63
N GLY A 359 -20.43 12.93 3.01
CA GLY A 359 -19.79 12.03 2.04
C GLY A 359 -18.59 12.67 1.37
N LEU A 360 -17.91 13.51 2.13
CA LEU A 360 -16.74 14.25 1.70
C LEU A 360 -15.52 13.32 1.73
N TYR A 361 -14.73 13.35 0.66
CA TYR A 361 -13.35 12.88 0.74
C TYR A 361 -12.44 14.09 1.01
N ARG A 362 -11.76 14.09 2.16
CA ARG A 362 -10.82 15.15 2.54
C ARG A 362 -9.71 14.58 3.41
N VAL A 363 -8.49 14.93 3.05
CA VAL A 363 -7.28 14.57 3.78
C VAL A 363 -6.60 15.80 4.38
N ASN A 364 -5.78 15.61 5.40
CA ASN A 364 -4.89 16.64 5.93
C ASN A 364 -3.56 16.70 5.16
N GLN A 365 -2.61 17.54 5.60
CA GLN A 365 -1.28 17.65 4.97
C GLN A 365 -0.41 16.38 5.08
N LYS A 366 -0.80 15.44 5.95
CA LYS A 366 -0.15 14.12 6.08
C LYS A 366 -0.87 13.04 5.25
N SER A 367 -1.77 13.44 4.33
CA SER A 367 -2.60 12.55 3.52
C SER A 367 -3.52 11.63 4.32
N GLN A 368 -3.89 12.03 5.54
CA GLN A 368 -4.78 11.26 6.43
C GLN A 368 -6.21 11.78 6.33
N PHE A 369 -7.17 10.87 6.20
CA PHE A 369 -8.59 11.19 6.15
C PHE A 369 -9.05 11.86 7.44
N ASN A 370 -9.62 13.06 7.35
CA ASN A 370 -9.92 13.91 8.51
C ASN A 370 -11.37 14.40 8.59
N VAL A 371 -12.30 13.75 7.88
CA VAL A 371 -13.73 14.10 7.96
C VAL A 371 -14.31 13.47 9.24
N PRO A 372 -15.18 14.19 9.99
CA PRO A 372 -15.89 13.60 11.12
C PRO A 372 -17.03 12.68 10.66
N ILE A 373 -17.51 11.84 11.57
CA ILE A 373 -18.72 11.03 11.36
C ILE A 373 -19.92 11.93 11.06
N GLY A 374 -20.81 11.48 10.18
CA GLY A 374 -22.06 12.18 9.88
C GLY A 374 -23.08 11.98 10.99
N SER A 375 -23.89 13.00 11.26
CA SER A 375 -24.97 12.94 12.26
C SER A 375 -26.17 12.09 11.84
N SER A 376 -26.29 11.75 10.56
CA SER A 376 -27.37 10.92 10.02
C SER A 376 -26.86 9.90 9.00
N LEU A 377 -27.14 8.62 9.23
CA LEU A 377 -26.95 7.53 8.27
C LEU A 377 -28.06 7.57 7.22
N ASN A 378 -27.97 8.52 6.31
CA ASN A 378 -28.91 8.64 5.18
C ASN A 378 -28.45 7.82 3.96
N ARG A 379 -27.27 7.21 4.01
CA ARG A 379 -26.62 6.53 2.87
C ARG A 379 -26.43 5.04 3.11
N LEU A 380 -26.47 4.29 2.02
CA LEU A 380 -26.18 2.87 2.00
C LEU A 380 -24.69 2.62 2.25
N ILE A 381 -24.34 2.10 3.42
CA ILE A 381 -22.97 1.63 3.70
C ILE A 381 -22.54 0.55 2.70
N CYS A 382 -23.48 -0.32 2.29
CA CYS A 382 -23.24 -1.39 1.33
C CYS A 382 -24.38 -1.43 0.30
N ASP A 383 -24.10 -0.94 -0.91
CA ASP A 383 -24.98 -1.07 -2.09
C ASP A 383 -24.42 -2.17 -3.00
N GLU A 384 -24.84 -3.41 -2.75
CA GLU A 384 -24.28 -4.61 -3.41
C GLU A 384 -24.48 -4.59 -4.92
N HIS A 385 -25.64 -4.14 -5.38
CA HIS A 385 -25.99 -4.08 -6.79
C HIS A 385 -25.06 -3.11 -7.53
N THR A 386 -24.83 -1.94 -6.93
CA THR A 386 -23.91 -0.93 -7.49
C THR A 386 -22.49 -1.45 -7.59
N LEU A 387 -21.99 -2.10 -6.54
CA LEU A 387 -20.62 -2.64 -6.54
C LEU A 387 -20.44 -3.75 -7.58
N ARG A 388 -21.40 -4.68 -7.69
CA ARG A 388 -21.37 -5.74 -8.71
C ARG A 388 -21.44 -5.16 -10.13
N ASN A 389 -22.32 -4.18 -10.37
CA ASN A 389 -22.45 -3.58 -11.69
C ASN A 389 -21.24 -2.71 -12.06
N ALA A 390 -20.67 -1.97 -11.10
CA ALA A 390 -19.41 -1.27 -11.29
C ALA A 390 -18.27 -2.24 -11.63
N SER A 391 -18.13 -3.35 -10.90
CA SER A 391 -17.14 -4.39 -11.18
C SER A 391 -17.23 -4.91 -12.62
N LYS A 392 -18.44 -5.20 -13.12
CA LYS A 392 -18.66 -5.68 -14.50
C LYS A 392 -18.12 -4.74 -15.57
N VAL A 393 -18.33 -3.42 -15.42
CA VAL A 393 -17.87 -2.44 -16.41
C VAL A 393 -16.38 -2.11 -16.23
N LEU A 394 -15.89 -2.07 -14.99
CA LEU A 394 -14.49 -1.77 -14.69
C LEU A 394 -13.53 -2.88 -15.17
N LYS A 395 -13.97 -4.14 -15.18
CA LYS A 395 -13.16 -5.28 -15.67
C LYS A 395 -12.78 -5.18 -17.15
N LYS A 396 -13.47 -4.34 -17.93
CA LYS A 396 -13.24 -4.18 -19.36
C LYS A 396 -12.22 -3.08 -19.70
N ILE A 397 -11.84 -2.27 -18.71
CA ILE A 397 -11.09 -1.03 -18.92
C ILE A 397 -9.77 -1.03 -18.15
N THR A 398 -8.92 -0.07 -18.46
CA THR A 398 -7.63 0.11 -17.79
C THR A 398 -7.75 1.16 -16.70
N ILE A 399 -7.22 0.89 -15.51
CA ILE A 399 -7.19 1.81 -14.37
C ILE A 399 -5.72 1.98 -13.96
N LYS A 400 -5.26 3.21 -13.76
CA LYS A 400 -3.85 3.51 -13.45
C LYS A 400 -3.72 4.62 -12.41
N GLU A 401 -2.82 4.42 -11.45
CA GLU A 401 -2.32 5.48 -10.58
C GLU A 401 -1.20 6.23 -11.31
N THR A 402 -1.49 7.42 -11.82
CA THR A 402 -0.52 8.20 -12.58
C THR A 402 -0.94 9.66 -12.73
N ASP A 403 0.02 10.53 -13.00
CA ASP A 403 -0.24 11.94 -13.34
C ASP A 403 -0.94 12.06 -14.70
N PHE A 404 -1.75 13.11 -14.86
CA PHE A 404 -2.60 13.30 -16.03
C PHE A 404 -1.83 13.38 -17.35
N ASN A 405 -0.58 13.86 -17.37
CA ASN A 405 0.24 13.86 -18.60
C ASN A 405 0.57 12.44 -19.03
N THR A 406 0.88 11.57 -18.07
CA THR A 406 1.35 10.20 -18.36
C THR A 406 0.18 9.31 -18.80
N SER A 407 -1.02 9.50 -18.25
CA SER A 407 -2.18 8.67 -18.58
C SER A 407 -2.65 8.78 -20.04
N VAL A 408 -2.31 9.89 -20.71
CA VAL A 408 -2.71 10.20 -22.10
C VAL A 408 -1.57 10.08 -23.11
N ASN A 409 -0.40 9.55 -22.71
CA ASN A 409 0.75 9.39 -23.61
C ASN A 409 0.44 8.54 -24.85
N ASN A 410 -0.44 7.55 -24.70
CA ASN A 410 -0.83 6.63 -25.77
C ASN A 410 -2.09 7.06 -26.52
N ALA A 411 -2.64 8.27 -26.25
CA ALA A 411 -3.82 8.76 -26.93
C ALA A 411 -3.55 9.00 -28.42
N GLN A 412 -4.53 8.65 -29.25
CA GLN A 412 -4.46 8.67 -30.70
C GLN A 412 -5.58 9.52 -31.30
N LYS A 413 -5.42 9.84 -32.59
CA LYS A 413 -6.45 10.55 -33.36
C LYS A 413 -7.82 9.88 -33.22
N GLY A 414 -8.85 10.66 -32.90
CA GLY A 414 -10.21 10.18 -32.71
C GLY A 414 -10.54 9.62 -31.32
N ASP A 415 -9.57 9.54 -30.41
CA ASP A 415 -9.84 9.29 -28.99
C ASP A 415 -10.57 10.49 -28.35
N PHE A 416 -11.33 10.22 -27.29
CA PHE A 416 -12.04 11.23 -26.51
C PHE A 416 -11.43 11.31 -25.11
N ILE A 417 -10.98 12.50 -24.72
CA ILE A 417 -10.37 12.75 -23.41
C ILE A 417 -11.20 13.78 -22.66
N TYR A 418 -11.68 13.38 -21.49
CA TYR A 418 -12.40 14.26 -20.56
C TYR A 418 -11.49 14.62 -19.39
N PHE A 419 -11.22 15.92 -19.23
CA PHE A 419 -10.45 16.47 -18.13
C PHE A 419 -11.36 17.17 -17.11
N ASP A 420 -11.16 16.84 -15.84
CA ASP A 420 -11.86 17.46 -14.70
C ASP A 420 -10.87 17.75 -13.57
N PRO A 421 -9.89 18.65 -13.79
CA PRO A 421 -8.87 18.96 -12.81
C PRO A 421 -9.47 19.64 -11.57
N PRO A 422 -8.74 19.72 -10.45
CA PRO A 422 -9.10 20.66 -9.40
C PRO A 422 -9.19 22.09 -9.94
N TYR A 423 -10.33 22.74 -9.71
CA TYR A 423 -10.64 24.06 -10.30
C TYR A 423 -9.74 25.17 -9.78
N TYR A 424 -9.41 26.11 -10.67
CA TYR A 424 -8.77 27.36 -10.28
C TYR A 424 -9.69 28.20 -9.37
N PRO A 425 -9.17 28.82 -8.30
CA PRO A 425 -9.99 29.60 -7.37
C PRO A 425 -10.52 30.88 -8.02
N ILE A 426 -11.83 31.14 -7.84
CA ILE A 426 -12.54 32.31 -8.41
C ILE A 426 -12.18 33.62 -7.67
N SER A 427 -11.53 33.56 -6.49
CA SER A 427 -11.07 34.77 -5.79
C SER A 427 -9.73 34.57 -5.07
N VAL A 428 -8.88 35.61 -5.10
CA VAL A 428 -7.58 35.67 -4.41
C VAL A 428 -7.70 35.45 -2.90
N TYR A 429 -8.86 35.78 -2.30
CA TYR A 429 -9.15 35.55 -0.87
C TYR A 429 -9.64 34.13 -0.54
N SER A 430 -10.04 33.34 -1.55
CA SER A 430 -10.38 31.91 -1.36
C SER A 430 -9.15 30.99 -1.34
N ASP A 431 -7.98 31.52 -1.69
CA ASP A 431 -6.70 30.80 -1.68
C ASP A 431 -6.08 30.64 -0.28
N PHE A 432 -6.42 31.55 0.64
CA PHE A 432 -5.79 31.64 1.96
C PHE A 432 -6.22 30.56 2.98
N THR A 433 -7.22 29.73 2.66
CA THR A 433 -7.83 28.79 3.63
C THR A 433 -7.77 27.31 3.25
N ARG A 434 -7.20 26.93 2.10
CA ARG A 434 -7.06 25.52 1.70
C ARG A 434 -5.63 25.04 1.81
N TYR A 435 -5.29 24.53 2.98
CA TYR A 435 -3.98 23.94 3.29
C TYR A 435 -3.99 22.42 3.06
N THR A 436 -3.76 21.98 1.82
CA THR A 436 -3.47 20.57 1.47
C THR A 436 -2.27 20.51 0.53
N LYS A 437 -1.48 19.44 0.66
CA LYS A 437 -0.11 19.29 0.13
C LYS A 437 -0.06 19.02 -1.39
N GLU A 438 -1.21 18.77 -2.01
CA GLU A 438 -1.41 18.69 -3.46
C GLU A 438 -2.35 19.83 -3.87
N LYS A 439 -1.80 20.95 -4.30
CA LYS A 439 -2.59 22.00 -4.95
C LYS A 439 -2.29 21.89 -6.44
N PHE A 440 -3.34 21.86 -7.25
CA PHE A 440 -3.25 22.04 -8.69
C PHE A 440 -3.16 23.54 -8.93
N TYR A 441 -1.93 24.04 -9.03
CA TYR A 441 -1.65 25.47 -9.05
C TYR A 441 -1.83 26.06 -10.46
N LYS A 442 -1.57 27.36 -10.59
CA LYS A 442 -1.58 28.05 -11.89
C LYS A 442 -0.66 27.36 -12.91
N GLU A 443 0.50 26.91 -12.46
CA GLU A 443 1.50 26.21 -13.27
C GLU A 443 0.98 24.85 -13.75
N ASP A 444 0.22 24.13 -12.93
CA ASP A 444 -0.42 22.87 -13.33
C ASP A 444 -1.55 23.09 -14.34
N GLN A 445 -2.33 24.18 -14.20
CA GLN A 445 -3.32 24.58 -15.20
C GLN A 445 -2.66 24.86 -16.56
N ILE A 446 -1.51 25.54 -16.56
CA ILE A 446 -0.72 25.80 -17.78
C ILE A 446 -0.14 24.48 -18.33
N ARG A 447 0.36 23.59 -17.47
CA ARG A 447 0.83 22.24 -17.87
C ARG A 447 -0.27 21.43 -18.53
N LEU A 448 -1.49 21.49 -17.98
CA LEU A 448 -2.67 20.87 -18.56
C LEU A 448 -3.06 21.50 -19.90
N LYS A 449 -3.02 22.82 -20.04
CA LYS A 449 -3.24 23.50 -21.34
C LYS A 449 -2.25 23.00 -22.40
N ASN A 450 -0.96 22.93 -22.07
CA ASN A 450 0.06 22.44 -23.00
C ASN A 450 -0.20 21.00 -23.45
N GLU A 451 -0.66 20.14 -22.52
CA GLU A 451 -1.03 18.77 -22.84
C GLU A 451 -2.27 18.71 -23.74
N ILE A 452 -3.28 19.53 -23.44
CA ILE A 452 -4.49 19.67 -24.27
C ILE A 452 -4.12 20.15 -25.68
N ASP A 453 -3.20 21.11 -25.83
CA ASP A 453 -2.71 21.58 -27.13
C ASP A 453 -2.05 20.46 -27.93
N ARG A 454 -1.21 19.66 -27.27
CA ARG A 454 -0.56 18.50 -27.88
C ARG A 454 -1.60 17.50 -28.38
N LEU A 455 -2.58 17.14 -27.56
CA LEU A 455 -3.62 16.18 -27.90
C LEU A 455 -4.57 16.70 -28.98
N SER A 456 -4.92 17.99 -28.95
CA SER A 456 -5.69 18.64 -30.01
C SER A 456 -4.97 18.58 -31.36
N LYS A 457 -3.64 18.80 -31.40
CA LYS A 457 -2.82 18.66 -32.62
C LYS A 457 -2.76 17.23 -33.14
N ILE A 458 -2.79 16.22 -32.26
CA ILE A 458 -2.88 14.79 -32.65
C ILE A 458 -4.25 14.49 -33.30
N GLY A 459 -5.26 15.29 -33.04
CA GLY A 459 -6.63 15.09 -33.51
C GLY A 459 -7.48 14.29 -32.53
N CYS A 460 -7.16 14.35 -31.24
CA CYS A 460 -8.05 13.88 -30.19
C CYS A 460 -9.20 14.86 -29.97
N LYS A 461 -10.33 14.36 -29.48
CA LYS A 461 -11.47 15.16 -29.04
C LYS A 461 -11.32 15.46 -27.56
N ILE A 462 -11.29 16.73 -27.19
CA ILE A 462 -11.03 17.18 -25.84
C ILE A 462 -12.27 17.84 -25.28
N MET A 463 -12.62 17.47 -24.05
CA MET A 463 -13.60 18.19 -23.24
C MET A 463 -12.99 18.43 -21.85
N LEU A 464 -13.02 19.67 -21.39
CA LEU A 464 -12.48 20.09 -20.10
C LEU A 464 -13.56 20.83 -19.30
N SER A 465 -13.73 20.50 -18.03
CA SER A 465 -14.52 21.29 -17.09
C SER A 465 -13.62 22.09 -16.14
N ASN A 466 -13.94 23.36 -15.90
CA ASN A 466 -13.17 24.23 -15.00
C ASN A 466 -14.03 25.39 -14.46
N SER A 467 -13.46 26.18 -13.54
CA SER A 467 -14.07 27.42 -13.05
C SER A 467 -14.29 28.44 -14.16
N ASP A 468 -15.41 29.18 -14.08
CA ASP A 468 -15.65 30.34 -14.93
C ASP A 468 -14.94 31.58 -14.36
N CYS A 469 -13.67 31.77 -14.71
CA CYS A 469 -12.89 32.96 -14.33
C CYS A 469 -12.03 33.48 -15.49
N GLU A 470 -11.61 34.73 -15.41
CA GLU A 470 -10.80 35.41 -16.44
C GLU A 470 -9.55 34.62 -16.82
N PHE A 471 -8.79 34.14 -15.83
CA PHE A 471 -7.59 33.33 -16.08
C PHE A 471 -7.88 32.09 -16.94
N VAL A 472 -8.95 31.34 -16.65
CA VAL A 472 -9.30 30.14 -17.43
C VAL A 472 -9.82 30.53 -18.82
N ARG A 473 -10.59 31.61 -18.94
CA ARG A 473 -11.07 32.12 -20.25
C ARG A 473 -9.91 32.52 -21.15
N ASP A 474 -8.94 33.24 -20.61
CA ASP A 474 -7.75 33.67 -21.34
C ASP A 474 -6.87 32.47 -21.70
N LEU A 475 -6.67 31.54 -20.75
CA LEU A 475 -5.85 30.35 -20.95
C LEU A 475 -6.40 29.47 -22.09
N TYR A 476 -7.72 29.41 -22.27
CA TYR A 476 -8.37 28.59 -23.30
C TYR A 476 -9.08 29.43 -24.38
N ALA A 477 -8.63 30.66 -24.64
CA ALA A 477 -9.29 31.58 -25.58
C ALA A 477 -9.41 31.03 -27.02
N ASP A 478 -8.49 30.14 -27.43
CA ASP A 478 -8.48 29.49 -28.76
C ASP A 478 -9.41 28.28 -28.87
N TYR A 479 -10.20 27.98 -27.83
CA TYR A 479 -11.10 26.83 -27.75
C TYR A 479 -12.57 27.27 -27.69
N ASN A 480 -13.48 26.32 -27.91
CA ASN A 480 -14.92 26.56 -27.79
C ASN A 480 -15.30 26.61 -26.30
N LEU A 481 -15.75 27.77 -25.82
CA LEU A 481 -16.10 28.01 -24.41
C LEU A 481 -17.62 27.99 -24.20
N HIS A 482 -18.11 27.04 -23.42
CA HIS A 482 -19.54 26.86 -23.11
C HIS A 482 -19.80 27.13 -21.63
N LYS A 483 -20.83 27.91 -21.31
CA LYS A 483 -21.25 28.14 -19.92
C LYS A 483 -22.22 27.06 -19.46
N VAL A 484 -21.91 26.44 -18.33
CA VAL A 484 -22.77 25.47 -17.65
C VAL A 484 -23.00 25.92 -16.21
N TYR A 485 -24.08 25.48 -15.59
CA TYR A 485 -24.49 25.98 -14.27
C TYR A 485 -24.59 24.88 -13.23
N SER A 486 -23.89 25.04 -12.10
CA SER A 486 -24.02 24.15 -10.95
C SER A 486 -25.05 24.66 -9.94
N ASN A 487 -25.89 23.75 -9.46
CA ASN A 487 -26.86 24.02 -8.41
C ASN A 487 -26.17 23.88 -7.05
N ARG A 488 -25.59 24.96 -6.50
CA ARG A 488 -25.10 24.93 -5.10
C ARG A 488 -26.25 25.18 -4.12
N SER A 489 -26.88 24.11 -3.65
CA SER A 489 -27.90 24.14 -2.59
C SER A 489 -27.33 24.28 -1.17
N LEU A 490 -26.01 24.39 -0.99
CA LEU A 490 -25.32 24.36 0.31
C LEU A 490 -24.48 25.62 0.59
N ASN A 491 -25.09 26.81 0.54
CA ASN A 491 -24.46 28.04 1.07
C ASN A 491 -25.24 28.52 2.31
N CYS A 492 -24.54 28.73 3.44
CA CYS A 492 -25.16 29.09 4.73
C CYS A 492 -25.75 30.52 4.75
N LYS A 493 -25.42 31.37 3.77
CA LYS A 493 -25.95 32.73 3.64
C LYS A 493 -27.08 32.76 2.60
N LYS A 494 -28.29 33.15 3.03
CA LYS A 494 -29.49 33.23 2.18
C LYS A 494 -29.31 34.10 0.94
N ASP A 495 -28.45 35.12 1.01
CA ASP A 495 -28.28 36.14 -0.05
C ASP A 495 -27.24 35.78 -1.13
N GLN A 496 -26.55 34.62 -1.00
CA GLN A 496 -25.60 34.11 -2.00
C GLN A 496 -26.09 32.81 -2.67
N ARG A 497 -27.40 32.55 -2.63
CA ARG A 497 -28.03 31.48 -3.41
C ARG A 497 -28.20 31.95 -4.86
N GLY A 498 -27.25 31.59 -5.71
CA GLY A 498 -27.30 31.79 -7.16
C GLY A 498 -26.63 30.61 -7.89
N LYS A 499 -26.97 30.40 -9.16
CA LYS A 499 -26.27 29.44 -10.03
C LYS A 499 -24.82 29.89 -10.15
N VAL A 500 -23.86 29.04 -9.77
CA VAL A 500 -22.45 29.30 -10.04
C VAL A 500 -22.17 28.85 -11.47
N SER A 501 -21.66 29.74 -12.32
CA SER A 501 -21.24 29.35 -13.65
C SER A 501 -19.91 28.60 -13.59
N GLU A 502 -19.83 27.56 -14.41
CA GLU A 502 -18.61 26.80 -14.70
C GLU A 502 -18.40 26.84 -16.21
N LEU A 503 -17.18 26.58 -16.64
CA LEU A 503 -16.83 26.49 -18.06
C LEU A 503 -16.68 25.04 -18.47
N LEU A 504 -17.32 24.71 -19.59
CA LEU A 504 -17.05 23.50 -20.35
C LEU A 504 -16.34 23.92 -21.64
N ILE A 505 -15.20 23.31 -21.93
CA ILE A 505 -14.28 23.75 -22.98
C ILE A 505 -14.06 22.60 -23.95
N THR A 506 -14.27 22.81 -25.26
CA THR A 506 -14.10 21.79 -26.31
C THR A 506 -13.22 22.26 -27.46
N ASN A 507 -12.64 21.32 -28.22
CA ASN A 507 -11.80 21.60 -29.41
C ASN A 507 -12.45 21.21 -30.75
N TYR A 508 -13.77 20.99 -30.75
CA TYR A 508 -14.58 20.58 -31.91
C TYR A 508 -15.94 21.28 -31.90
#